data_AF-A0A6G9N583-F1
#
_entry.id   AF-A0A6G9N583-F1
#
_cell.length_a   1.000
_cell.length_b   1.000
_cell.length_c   1.000
_cell.angle_alpha   90.00
_cell.angle_beta   90.00
_cell.angle_gamma   90.00
#
_symmetry.space_group_name_H-M   'P 1'
#
loop_
_entity.id
_entity.type
_entity.pdbx_description
1 polymer ?
#
loop_
_entity_poly.entity_id
_entity_poly.type
_entity_poly.pdbx_seq_one_letter_code
_entity_poly.pdbx_strand_id
1 'polypeptide(L)'
;MKTAIVKASALALGLAALPAAPAQAQDRMLAEVFVFAGNFCPRGTLPADGRLLEISTNTALFSLLGTKYGGDGRTTFALPNLDGMDDRDGREVRFCIVTQGIYPSRS
;
A
#
# COMPACT_ATOMS: atom_id res chain seq x y z
N MET A 1 67.59 17.20 -14.29
CA MET A 1 67.58 16.29 -15.46
C MET A 1 67.31 14.87 -14.97
N LYS A 2 66.44 14.13 -15.66
CA LYS A 2 66.02 12.72 -15.51
C LYS A 2 64.75 12.47 -14.65
N THR A 3 63.56 12.52 -15.25
CA THR A 3 62.71 11.45 -15.83
C THR A 3 61.91 10.57 -14.85
N ALA A 4 60.59 10.83 -14.84
CA ALA A 4 59.41 9.96 -14.76
C ALA A 4 59.52 8.53 -14.20
N ILE A 5 58.67 8.22 -13.21
CA ILE A 5 57.96 6.94 -13.10
C ILE A 5 56.50 7.23 -12.72
N VAL A 6 55.60 6.88 -13.63
CA VAL A 6 54.15 6.82 -13.46
C VAL A 6 53.80 5.66 -12.54
N LYS A 7 52.95 5.89 -11.53
CA LYS A 7 52.11 4.85 -10.94
C LYS A 7 50.68 5.35 -10.90
N ALA A 8 49.85 4.76 -11.75
CA ALA A 8 48.41 4.95 -11.76
C ALA A 8 47.83 4.46 -10.43
N SER A 9 47.35 5.37 -9.60
CA SER A 9 46.57 5.03 -8.41
C SER A 9 45.10 4.98 -8.80
N ALA A 10 44.63 3.78 -9.12
CA ALA A 10 43.21 3.46 -9.13
C ALA A 10 42.74 3.28 -7.68
N LEU A 11 41.82 4.14 -7.22
CA LEU A 11 40.73 3.70 -6.35
C LEU A 11 39.60 4.73 -6.38
N ALA A 12 38.71 4.56 -7.35
CA ALA A 12 37.39 5.17 -7.31
C ALA A 12 36.58 4.50 -6.19
N LEU A 13 36.47 5.16 -5.05
CA LEU A 13 35.45 4.89 -4.03
C LEU A 13 34.76 6.22 -3.72
N GLY A 14 34.21 6.84 -4.78
CA GLY A 14 33.09 7.73 -4.60
C GLY A 14 31.90 6.87 -4.19
N LEU A 15 31.70 6.70 -2.88
CA LEU A 15 30.47 6.14 -2.33
C LEU A 15 29.38 7.19 -2.58
N ALA A 16 28.92 7.30 -3.83
CA ALA A 16 27.71 8.02 -4.14
C ALA A 16 26.61 7.29 -3.37
N ALA A 17 26.14 7.92 -2.29
CA ALA A 17 24.89 7.55 -1.66
C ALA A 17 23.86 7.57 -2.78
N LEU A 18 23.44 6.38 -3.23
CA LEU A 18 22.20 6.26 -3.97
C LEU A 18 21.19 6.97 -3.08
N PRO A 19 20.50 8.03 -3.55
CA PRO A 19 19.34 8.48 -2.83
C PRO A 19 18.50 7.22 -2.69
N ALA A 20 18.23 6.79 -1.45
CA ALA A 20 17.15 5.86 -1.20
C ALA A 20 15.96 6.56 -1.85
N ALA A 21 15.61 6.15 -3.07
CA ALA A 21 14.38 6.59 -3.68
C ALA A 21 13.35 6.40 -2.57
N PRO A 22 12.62 7.46 -2.14
CA PRO A 22 11.62 7.29 -1.11
C PRO A 22 10.80 6.12 -1.59
N ALA A 23 10.82 5.00 -0.82
CA ALA A 23 10.22 3.75 -1.24
C ALA A 23 8.86 4.14 -1.78
N GLN A 24 8.71 4.08 -3.11
CA GLN A 24 7.60 4.75 -3.76
C GLN A 24 6.39 4.12 -3.11
N ALA A 25 5.67 4.90 -2.29
CA ALA A 25 4.36 4.51 -1.84
C ALA A 25 3.67 4.25 -3.16
N GLN A 26 3.46 2.96 -3.49
CA GLN A 26 2.78 2.63 -4.74
C GLN A 26 1.52 3.47 -4.68
N ASP A 27 1.26 4.21 -5.75
CA ASP A 27 0.15 5.15 -5.82
C ASP A 27 -1.12 4.31 -5.83
N ARG A 28 -1.52 3.86 -4.62
CA ARG A 28 -2.47 2.77 -4.46
C ARG A 28 -3.83 3.28 -4.85
N MET A 29 -4.55 2.45 -5.58
CA MET A 29 -5.87 2.83 -6.04
C MET A 29 -6.85 2.69 -4.89
N LEU A 30 -7.75 3.65 -4.74
CA LEU A 30 -8.89 3.53 -3.84
C LEU A 30 -9.66 2.24 -4.14
N ALA A 31 -10.09 1.55 -3.09
CA ALA A 31 -10.71 0.23 -3.15
C ALA A 31 -9.81 -0.95 -3.59
N GLU A 32 -8.51 -0.74 -3.80
CA GLU A 32 -7.55 -1.83 -4.00
C GLU A 32 -7.43 -2.67 -2.71
N VAL A 33 -7.43 -3.99 -2.86
CA VAL A 33 -7.18 -4.93 -1.76
C VAL A 33 -5.84 -5.61 -2.01
N PHE A 34 -4.96 -5.60 -1.02
CA PHE A 34 -3.65 -6.22 -1.09
C PHE A 34 -3.34 -7.01 0.19
N VAL A 35 -2.38 -7.93 0.07
CA VAL A 35 -1.90 -8.74 1.19
C VAL A 35 -0.69 -8.06 1.83
N PHE A 36 -0.69 -8.00 3.15
CA PHE A 36 0.40 -7.45 3.95
C PHE A 36 0.90 -8.50 4.94
N ALA A 37 2.20 -8.79 4.92
CA ALA A 37 2.80 -9.84 5.77
C ALA A 37 3.03 -9.41 7.24
N GLY A 38 2.28 -8.42 7.72
CA GLY A 38 2.37 -7.91 9.09
C GLY A 38 1.01 -7.88 9.79
N ASN A 39 1.03 -7.73 11.11
CA ASN A 39 -0.17 -7.77 11.95
C ASN A 39 -1.01 -6.48 11.94
N PHE A 40 -0.75 -5.54 11.03
CA PHE A 40 -1.40 -4.23 10.99
C PHE A 40 -1.58 -3.78 9.54
N CYS A 41 -2.52 -2.88 9.29
CA CYS A 41 -2.65 -2.25 7.98
C CYS A 41 -1.91 -0.91 7.97
N PRO A 42 -1.08 -0.63 6.94
CA PRO A 42 -0.38 0.64 6.83
C PRO A 42 -1.33 1.84 6.73
N ARG A 43 -0.83 3.05 6.94
CA ARG A 43 -1.67 4.26 6.90
C ARG A 43 -2.36 4.43 5.54
N GLY A 44 -3.58 4.97 5.57
CA GLY A 44 -4.44 5.09 4.38
C GLY A 44 -5.11 3.78 3.97
N THR A 45 -4.98 2.73 4.78
CA THR A 45 -5.59 1.42 4.53
C THR A 45 -6.26 0.91 5.80
N LEU A 46 -7.26 0.05 5.64
CA LEU A 46 -7.96 -0.62 6.74
C LEU A 46 -7.94 -2.14 6.51
N PRO A 47 -8.05 -2.96 7.56
CA PRO A 47 -8.26 -4.39 7.36
C PRO A 47 -9.57 -4.62 6.61
N ALA A 48 -9.56 -5.62 5.73
CA ALA A 48 -10.76 -6.08 5.04
C ALA A 48 -11.54 -7.05 5.93
N ASP A 49 -12.09 -6.55 7.04
CA ASP A 49 -12.74 -7.33 8.12
C ASP A 49 -14.27 -7.25 8.11
N GLY A 50 -14.87 -6.71 7.05
CA GLY A 50 -16.33 -6.56 6.98
C GLY A 50 -16.91 -5.42 7.82
N ARG A 51 -16.08 -4.56 8.44
CA ARG A 51 -16.58 -3.45 9.26
C ARG A 51 -17.49 -2.50 8.48
N LEU A 52 -18.42 -1.87 9.20
CA LEU A 52 -19.22 -0.76 8.69
C LEU A 52 -18.44 0.56 8.79
N LEU A 53 -18.50 1.35 7.73
CA LEU A 53 -17.95 2.70 7.64
C LEU A 53 -19.06 3.70 7.32
N GLU A 54 -18.91 4.93 7.81
CA GLU A 54 -19.80 6.02 7.45
C GLU A 54 -19.50 6.51 6.02
N ILE A 55 -20.58 6.69 5.25
CA ILE A 55 -20.51 7.22 3.88
C ILE A 55 -20.03 8.67 3.89
N SER A 56 -20.44 9.47 4.89
CA SER A 56 -20.12 10.90 5.04
C SER A 56 -18.62 11.19 4.97
N THR A 57 -17.79 10.30 5.52
CA THR A 57 -16.33 10.43 5.61
C THR A 57 -15.57 9.62 4.55
N ASN A 58 -16.25 8.72 3.84
CA ASN A 58 -15.65 7.80 2.87
C ASN A 58 -16.41 7.80 1.54
N THR A 59 -16.89 8.96 1.10
CA THR A 59 -17.74 9.11 -0.10
C THR A 59 -17.10 8.52 -1.36
N ALA A 60 -15.81 8.74 -1.56
CA ALA A 60 -15.05 8.22 -2.70
C ALA A 60 -14.88 6.68 -2.67
N LEU A 61 -14.75 6.08 -1.48
CA LEU A 61 -14.69 4.62 -1.36
C LEU A 61 -16.07 4.00 -1.58
N PHE A 62 -17.12 4.65 -1.05
CA PHE A 62 -18.51 4.23 -1.25
C PHE A 62 -18.93 4.26 -2.72
N SER A 63 -18.51 5.25 -3.51
CA SER A 63 -18.84 5.28 -4.95
C SER A 63 -18.22 4.13 -5.75
N LEU A 64 -17.21 3.45 -5.21
CA LEU A 64 -16.57 2.28 -5.82
C LEU A 64 -17.18 0.95 -5.33
N LEU A 65 -17.40 0.82 -4.02
CA LEU A 65 -17.87 -0.43 -3.41
C LEU A 65 -19.40 -0.55 -3.35
N GLY A 66 -20.10 0.57 -3.21
CA GLY A 66 -21.53 0.62 -2.92
C GLY A 66 -21.87 -0.14 -1.64
N THR A 67 -23.02 -0.80 -1.63
CA THR A 67 -23.50 -1.66 -0.52
C THR A 67 -23.23 -3.14 -0.75
N LYS A 68 -22.33 -3.50 -1.68
CA LYS A 68 -22.08 -4.89 -2.07
C LYS A 68 -21.75 -5.81 -0.90
N TYR A 69 -21.08 -5.29 0.11
CA TYR A 69 -20.66 -6.04 1.30
C TYR A 69 -21.54 -5.80 2.53
N GLY A 70 -22.61 -5.00 2.40
CA GLY A 70 -23.52 -4.64 3.49
C GLY A 70 -23.62 -3.13 3.74
N GLY A 71 -24.27 -2.79 4.86
CA GLY A 71 -24.66 -1.42 5.22
C GLY A 71 -26.03 -1.02 4.67
N ASP A 72 -26.50 0.17 5.04
CA ASP A 72 -27.83 0.68 4.67
C ASP A 72 -27.82 1.49 3.35
N GLY A 73 -26.64 1.81 2.81
CA GLY A 73 -26.46 2.61 1.59
C GLY A 73 -26.92 4.06 1.71
N ARG A 74 -27.27 4.51 2.91
CA ARG A 74 -27.74 5.87 3.20
C ARG A 74 -26.80 6.59 4.15
N THR A 75 -26.39 5.90 5.21
CA THR A 75 -25.48 6.40 6.24
C THR A 75 -24.19 5.59 6.28
N THR A 76 -24.27 4.28 6.00
CA THR A 76 -23.18 3.33 6.16
C THR A 76 -23.06 2.35 4.99
N PHE A 77 -21.85 1.84 4.81
CA PHE A 77 -21.53 0.74 3.91
C PHE A 77 -20.49 -0.17 4.58
N ALA A 78 -20.43 -1.42 4.15
CA ALA A 78 -19.45 -2.36 4.68
C ALA A 78 -18.23 -2.54 3.76
N LEU A 79 -17.08 -2.82 4.37
CA LEU A 79 -15.90 -3.32 3.68
C LEU A 79 -16.07 -4.81 3.30
N PRO A 80 -15.24 -5.35 2.40
CA PRO A 80 -15.15 -6.79 2.20
C PRO A 80 -14.74 -7.48 3.52
N ASN A 81 -15.27 -8.67 3.77
CA ASN A 81 -14.81 -9.54 4.85
C ASN A 81 -13.92 -10.64 4.26
N LEU A 82 -12.62 -10.52 4.48
CA LEU A 82 -11.56 -11.44 4.09
C LEU A 82 -10.83 -11.99 5.32
N ASP A 83 -11.32 -11.70 6.53
CA ASP A 83 -10.86 -12.33 7.76
C ASP A 83 -11.16 -13.83 7.69
N GLY A 84 -10.17 -14.65 8.05
CA GLY A 84 -10.18 -16.10 7.86
C GLY A 84 -9.44 -16.58 6.59
N MET A 85 -9.00 -15.66 5.73
CA MET A 85 -7.99 -15.95 4.69
C MET A 85 -6.57 -15.62 5.14
N ASP A 86 -6.42 -15.01 6.30
CA ASP A 86 -5.20 -14.43 6.86
C ASP A 86 -4.28 -15.42 7.54
N ASP A 87 -4.81 -16.59 7.94
CA ASP A 87 -4.03 -17.74 8.39
C ASP A 87 -4.14 -18.88 7.37
N ARG A 88 -3.19 -18.89 6.42
CA ARG A 88 -2.99 -19.98 5.47
C ARG A 88 -1.65 -20.62 5.81
N ASP A 89 -1.69 -21.75 6.50
CA ASP A 89 -0.53 -22.57 6.87
C ASP A 89 0.44 -21.92 7.89
N GLY A 90 -0.07 -21.13 8.85
CA GLY A 90 0.75 -20.53 9.92
C GLY A 90 1.59 -19.32 9.47
N ARG A 91 1.26 -18.75 8.31
CA ARG A 91 1.83 -17.50 7.81
C ARG A 91 0.83 -16.38 8.07
N GLU A 92 1.11 -15.53 9.06
CA GLU A 92 0.28 -14.37 9.36
C GLU A 92 0.35 -13.37 8.20
N VAL A 93 -0.69 -13.32 7.38
CA VAL A 93 -0.80 -12.37 6.28
C VAL A 93 -2.16 -11.68 6.35
N ARG A 94 -2.21 -10.36 6.37
CA ARG A 94 -3.46 -9.63 6.48
C ARG A 94 -3.92 -9.06 5.14
N PHE A 95 -5.21 -9.12 4.88
CA PHE A 95 -5.81 -8.39 3.77
C PHE A 95 -6.14 -6.96 4.21
N CYS A 96 -5.56 -5.99 3.50
CA CYS A 96 -5.81 -4.57 3.72
C CYS A 96 -6.46 -3.97 2.48
N ILE A 97 -7.48 -3.13 2.68
CA ILE A 97 -8.12 -2.34 1.64
C ILE A 97 -7.68 -0.88 1.73
N VAL A 98 -7.43 -0.28 0.58
CA VAL A 98 -7.01 1.10 0.45
C VAL A 98 -8.22 2.03 0.59
N THR A 99 -8.23 2.83 1.65
CA THR A 99 -9.30 3.78 1.97
C THR A 99 -8.91 5.22 1.67
N GLN A 100 -7.62 5.49 1.48
CA GLN A 100 -7.08 6.77 1.03
C GLN A 100 -6.08 6.51 -0.09
N GLY A 101 -6.36 6.99 -1.29
CA GLY A 101 -5.55 6.71 -2.48
C GLY A 101 -6.12 7.38 -3.72
N ILE A 102 -5.60 6.98 -4.89
CA ILE A 102 -6.03 7.53 -6.17
C ILE A 102 -7.37 6.93 -6.58
N TYR A 103 -8.33 7.78 -6.93
CA TYR A 103 -9.61 7.31 -7.47
C TYR A 103 -9.40 6.66 -8.84
N PRO A 104 -9.85 5.41 -9.06
CA PRO A 104 -9.65 4.71 -10.33
C PRO A 104 -10.52 5.30 -11.45
N SER A 105 -9.90 5.65 -12.58
CA SER A 105 -10.59 6.04 -13.81
C SER A 105 -11.03 4.78 -14.58
N ARG A 106 -12.32 4.65 -14.89
CA ARG A 106 -12.83 3.59 -15.77
C ARG A 106 -12.61 4.01 -17.22
N SER A 107 -11.89 3.20 -18.01
CA SER A 107 -11.66 3.39 -19.45
C SER A 107 -12.89 3.05 -20.28
#